data_AF-A0A9D4Z8W8-F1
#
_entry.id   AF-A0A9D4Z8W8-F1
#
_cell.length_a   1.000
_cell.length_b   1.000
_cell.length_c   1.000
_cell.angle_alpha   90.00
_cell.angle_beta   90.00
_cell.angle_gamma   90.00
#
_symmetry.space_group_name_H-M   'P 1'
#
loop_
_entity.id
_entity.type
_entity.pdbx_description
1 polymer ?
#
loop_
_entity_poly.entity_id
_entity_poly.type
_entity_poly.pdbx_seq_one_letter_code
_entity_poly.pdbx_strand_id
1 'polypeptide(L)'
;MIQGGNFSTRNGTGGESIYGLKFEDENLNLKHEHKGMLSMANAGPNTNGSLFFITTTRTCHLDGKHVVFKRVLKGMGVIRNIEHTPTGDQDCPLEEVLIANCGELQEGEEDGVAGLFSDGDLYPDWPEDLDDKPADCAWWIAAVEAIKSFGNDCFKKGDYKMALRKY
;
A
#
# COMPACT_ATOMS: atom_id res chain seq x y z
N MET A 1 -3.13 -7.22 -8.79
CA MET A 1 -3.82 -6.08 -8.13
C MET A 1 -4.28 -6.56 -6.77
N ILE A 2 -4.44 -5.66 -5.80
CA ILE A 2 -5.01 -5.99 -4.49
C ILE A 2 -6.33 -5.23 -4.34
N GLN A 3 -7.36 -5.85 -3.76
CA GLN A 3 -8.70 -5.28 -3.68
C GLN A 3 -9.17 -5.21 -2.22
N GLY A 4 -9.86 -4.13 -1.88
CA GLY A 4 -10.42 -3.88 -0.55
C GLY A 4 -11.67 -3.00 -0.59
N GLY A 5 -12.04 -2.44 0.56
CA GLY A 5 -13.12 -1.45 0.66
C GLY A 5 -14.53 -2.00 0.92
N ASN A 6 -14.71 -3.32 1.03
CA ASN A 6 -15.96 -3.89 1.53
C ASN A 6 -15.96 -3.91 3.07
N PHE A 7 -16.39 -2.81 3.68
CA PHE A 7 -16.45 -2.66 5.14
C PHE A 7 -17.67 -3.33 5.78
N SER A 8 -18.71 -3.68 5.01
CA SER A 8 -19.96 -4.23 5.55
C SER A 8 -19.94 -5.75 5.65
N THR A 9 -19.74 -6.46 4.53
CA THR A 9 -19.77 -7.94 4.49
C THR A 9 -18.40 -8.59 4.39
N ARG A 10 -17.34 -7.81 4.13
CA ARG A 10 -15.93 -8.25 4.07
C ARG A 10 -15.62 -9.41 3.09
N ASN A 11 -16.48 -9.64 2.09
CA ASN A 11 -16.36 -10.76 1.14
C ASN A 11 -16.58 -10.32 -0.32
N GLY A 12 -16.43 -9.02 -0.61
CA GLY A 12 -16.63 -8.45 -1.95
C GLY A 12 -18.08 -8.17 -2.41
N THR A 13 -19.12 -8.60 -1.69
CA THR A 13 -20.53 -8.41 -2.15
C THR A 13 -21.26 -7.18 -1.60
N GLY A 14 -20.61 -6.45 -0.69
CA GLY A 14 -21.17 -5.30 0.03
C GLY A 14 -20.52 -3.98 -0.36
N GLY A 15 -20.41 -3.09 0.63
CA GLY A 15 -19.95 -1.71 0.44
C GLY A 15 -21.04 -0.76 -0.05
N GLU A 16 -20.87 0.51 0.30
CA GLU A 16 -21.73 1.62 -0.14
C GLU A 16 -20.91 2.90 -0.16
N SER A 17 -21.34 3.88 -0.94
CA SER A 17 -20.70 5.18 -0.99
C SER A 17 -21.35 6.17 -0.02
N ILE A 18 -20.69 7.28 0.23
CA ILE A 18 -21.27 8.41 0.98
C ILE A 18 -22.48 9.05 0.26
N TYR A 19 -22.70 8.74 -1.02
CA TYR A 19 -23.81 9.23 -1.84
C TYR A 19 -24.96 8.22 -1.94
N GLY A 20 -24.88 7.08 -1.24
CA GLY A 20 -25.82 5.95 -1.33
C GLY A 20 -25.14 4.66 -1.81
N LEU A 21 -25.94 3.63 -2.09
CA LEU A 21 -25.43 2.29 -2.42
C LEU A 21 -24.47 2.28 -3.63
N LYS A 22 -24.78 3.06 -4.66
CA LYS A 22 -24.02 3.13 -5.92
C LYS A 22 -23.97 4.54 -6.47
N PHE A 23 -22.91 4.88 -7.20
CA PHE A 23 -22.77 6.12 -7.95
C PHE A 23 -22.13 5.90 -9.34
N GLU A 24 -22.26 6.91 -10.19
CA GLU A 24 -21.85 6.87 -11.61
C GLU A 24 -20.32 6.87 -11.80
N ASP A 25 -19.87 6.46 -12.99
CA ASP A 25 -18.47 6.57 -13.40
C ASP A 25 -18.14 8.04 -13.74
N GLU A 26 -17.27 8.69 -12.97
CA GLU A 26 -16.98 10.13 -13.14
C GLU A 26 -16.23 10.44 -14.45
N ASN A 27 -15.06 9.83 -14.66
CA ASN A 27 -14.36 9.86 -15.94
C ASN A 27 -13.50 8.61 -16.13
N LEU A 28 -13.49 8.06 -17.35
CA LEU A 28 -12.73 6.87 -17.72
C LEU A 28 -11.52 7.22 -18.59
N ASN A 29 -11.03 8.45 -18.44
CA ASN A 29 -9.96 9.01 -19.27
C ASN A 29 -8.59 8.50 -18.84
N LEU A 30 -8.40 8.30 -17.53
CA LEU A 30 -7.16 7.78 -16.97
C LEU A 30 -7.05 6.27 -17.20
N LYS A 31 -5.88 5.85 -17.67
CA LYS A 31 -5.57 4.46 -18.00
C LYS A 31 -4.74 3.81 -16.89
N HIS A 32 -4.83 2.49 -16.80
CA HIS A 32 -4.08 1.69 -15.83
C HIS A 32 -2.68 1.35 -16.35
N GLU A 33 -1.89 2.39 -16.67
CA GLU A 33 -0.61 2.24 -17.36
C GLU A 33 0.54 1.81 -16.45
N HIS A 34 0.40 2.04 -15.14
CA HIS A 34 1.46 1.82 -14.16
C HIS A 34 1.00 0.96 -12.97
N LYS A 35 1.97 0.52 -12.16
CA LYS A 35 1.72 0.00 -10.81
C LYS A 35 1.37 1.16 -9.88
N GLY A 36 0.64 0.87 -8.82
CA GLY A 36 0.22 1.83 -7.81
C GLY A 36 -0.97 2.69 -8.23
N MET A 37 -1.67 2.39 -9.32
CA MET A 37 -2.88 3.13 -9.70
C MET A 37 -4.04 2.70 -8.79
N LEU A 38 -4.73 3.67 -8.20
CA LEU A 38 -5.87 3.45 -7.32
C LEU A 38 -7.16 3.67 -8.12
N SER A 39 -8.01 2.65 -8.14
CA SER A 39 -9.18 2.59 -9.02
C SER A 39 -10.39 1.95 -8.34
N MET A 40 -11.58 2.33 -8.79
CA MET A 40 -12.85 1.81 -8.27
C MET A 40 -13.13 0.39 -8.76
N ALA A 41 -13.51 -0.51 -7.86
CA ALA A 41 -14.12 -1.77 -8.23
C ALA A 41 -15.63 -1.56 -8.45
N ASN A 42 -16.19 -2.21 -9.47
CA ASN A 42 -17.60 -2.11 -9.81
C ASN A 42 -18.13 -3.46 -10.33
N ALA A 43 -19.45 -3.56 -10.45
CA ALA A 43 -20.18 -4.71 -11.01
C ALA A 43 -20.81 -4.37 -12.36
N GLY A 44 -20.12 -3.54 -13.17
CA GLY A 44 -20.62 -2.95 -14.41
C GLY A 44 -20.72 -1.42 -14.36
N PRO A 45 -21.12 -0.78 -15.48
CA PRO A 45 -21.17 0.67 -15.59
C PRO A 45 -22.00 1.33 -14.49
N ASN A 46 -21.51 2.44 -13.94
CA ASN A 46 -22.20 3.24 -12.92
C ASN A 46 -22.59 2.47 -11.65
N THR A 47 -21.74 1.53 -11.21
CA THR A 47 -21.97 0.74 -9.99
C THR A 47 -20.85 0.88 -8.97
N ASN A 48 -20.23 2.06 -8.92
CA ASN A 48 -19.18 2.35 -7.95
C ASN A 48 -19.76 2.44 -6.53
N GLY A 49 -19.06 1.89 -5.55
CA GLY A 49 -19.43 1.91 -4.13
C GLY A 49 -18.25 2.33 -3.27
N SER A 50 -17.89 1.53 -2.28
CA SER A 50 -16.65 1.74 -1.49
C SER A 50 -15.49 0.83 -1.88
N LEU A 51 -15.73 -0.16 -2.75
CA LEU A 51 -14.70 -1.12 -3.12
C LEU A 51 -13.71 -0.46 -4.09
N PHE A 52 -12.43 -0.72 -3.84
CA PHE A 52 -11.33 -0.20 -4.66
C PHE A 52 -10.26 -1.26 -4.83
N PHE A 53 -9.39 -1.06 -5.81
CA PHE A 53 -8.19 -1.85 -5.99
C PHE A 53 -6.97 -0.97 -6.28
N ILE A 54 -5.81 -1.50 -5.93
CA ILE A 54 -4.50 -0.92 -6.26
C ILE A 54 -3.81 -1.84 -7.26
N THR A 55 -3.41 -1.28 -8.41
CA THR A 55 -2.69 -2.04 -9.43
C THR A 55 -1.28 -2.37 -8.96
N THR A 56 -0.81 -3.58 -9.24
CA THR A 56 0.58 -3.99 -8.96
C THR A 56 1.40 -4.16 -10.24
N THR A 57 0.72 -4.11 -11.38
CA THR A 57 1.27 -4.14 -12.73
C THR A 57 0.38 -3.29 -13.64
N ARG A 58 0.77 -3.11 -14.90
CA ARG A 58 -0.06 -2.47 -15.92
C ARG A 58 -1.27 -3.34 -16.23
N THR A 59 -2.48 -2.77 -16.19
CA THR A 59 -3.76 -3.51 -16.36
C THR A 59 -4.67 -2.87 -17.41
N CYS A 60 -4.20 -2.77 -18.65
CA CYS A 60 -4.93 -2.12 -19.75
C CYS A 60 -6.31 -2.72 -20.08
N HIS A 61 -6.57 -3.97 -19.69
CA HIS A 61 -7.88 -4.62 -19.89
C HIS A 61 -9.01 -4.03 -19.03
N LEU A 62 -8.65 -3.20 -18.04
CA LEU A 62 -9.56 -2.45 -17.16
C LEU A 62 -9.84 -1.02 -17.65
N ASP A 63 -9.10 -0.55 -18.66
CA ASP A 63 -9.28 0.79 -19.23
C ASP A 63 -10.69 0.93 -19.83
N GLY A 64 -11.34 2.07 -19.58
CA GLY A 64 -12.72 2.29 -20.03
C GLY A 64 -13.79 1.51 -19.24
N LYS A 65 -13.42 0.80 -18.18
CA LYS A 65 -14.35 0.01 -17.34
C LYS A 65 -14.31 0.39 -15.86
N HIS A 66 -13.15 0.80 -15.37
CA HIS A 66 -12.93 1.18 -13.98
C HIS A 66 -12.36 2.59 -13.92
N VAL A 67 -12.92 3.41 -13.02
CA VAL A 67 -12.47 4.78 -12.80
C VAL A 67 -11.19 4.78 -12.00
N VAL A 68 -10.10 5.17 -12.64
CA VAL A 68 -8.84 5.50 -11.97
C VAL A 68 -8.97 6.90 -11.40
N PHE A 69 -8.78 7.05 -10.08
CA PHE A 69 -8.96 8.35 -9.41
C PHE A 69 -7.68 8.88 -8.75
N LYS A 70 -6.75 8.02 -8.35
CA LYS A 70 -5.47 8.43 -7.72
C LYS A 70 -4.35 7.42 -8.00
N ARG A 71 -3.18 7.66 -7.40
CA ARG A 71 -2.05 6.73 -7.37
C ARG A 71 -1.36 6.74 -6.01
N VAL A 72 -0.69 5.63 -5.69
CA VAL A 72 0.21 5.49 -4.54
C VAL A 72 1.43 6.38 -4.76
N LEU A 73 1.77 7.18 -3.74
CA LEU A 73 2.96 8.03 -3.74
C LEU A 73 4.10 7.43 -2.91
N LYS A 74 3.76 6.81 -1.77
CA LYS A 74 4.67 6.17 -0.82
C LYS A 74 4.13 4.81 -0.39
N GLY A 75 4.98 3.92 0.10
CA GLY A 75 4.56 2.64 0.66
C GLY A 75 4.19 1.60 -0.40
N MET A 76 4.71 1.75 -1.63
CA MET A 76 4.50 0.75 -2.68
C MET A 76 5.08 -0.61 -2.29
N GLY A 77 6.09 -0.63 -1.42
CA GLY A 77 6.62 -1.84 -0.83
C GLY A 77 5.62 -2.61 0.04
N VAL A 78 4.80 -1.92 0.83
CA VAL A 78 3.70 -2.53 1.60
C VAL A 78 2.70 -3.18 0.66
N ILE A 79 2.35 -2.51 -0.44
CA ILE A 79 1.47 -3.06 -1.47
C ILE A 79 2.07 -4.34 -2.08
N ARG A 80 3.39 -4.37 -2.33
CA ARG A 80 4.09 -5.57 -2.81
C ARG A 80 4.10 -6.70 -1.78
N ASN A 81 4.22 -6.39 -0.51
CA ASN A 81 4.13 -7.41 0.54
C ASN A 81 2.74 -8.06 0.55
N ILE A 82 1.68 -7.25 0.47
CA ILE A 82 0.31 -7.76 0.39
C ILE A 82 0.10 -8.62 -0.87
N GLU A 83 0.65 -8.19 -2.02
CA GLU A 83 0.56 -8.93 -3.28
C GLU A 83 1.20 -10.33 -3.20
N HIS A 84 2.27 -10.49 -2.42
CA HIS A 84 2.98 -11.77 -2.28
C HIS A 84 2.45 -12.65 -1.13
N THR A 85 1.43 -12.21 -0.40
CA THR A 85 0.80 -13.03 0.63
C THR A 85 0.17 -14.28 -0.01
N PRO A 86 0.35 -15.48 0.58
CA PRO A 86 -0.31 -16.69 0.10
C PRO A 86 -1.83 -16.52 0.05
N THR A 87 -2.44 -16.90 -1.08
CA THR A 87 -3.89 -16.89 -1.28
C THR A 87 -4.47 -18.30 -1.35
N GLY A 88 -5.72 -18.44 -0.90
CA GLY A 88 -6.51 -19.65 -1.02
C GLY A 88 -7.60 -19.50 -2.08
N ASP A 89 -8.76 -20.08 -1.81
CA ASP A 89 -9.90 -20.04 -2.71
C ASP A 89 -10.35 -18.60 -3.02
N GLN A 90 -10.74 -18.36 -4.28
CA GLN A 90 -11.21 -17.06 -4.77
C GLN A 90 -10.21 -15.91 -4.54
N ASP A 91 -8.91 -16.22 -4.55
CA ASP A 91 -7.82 -15.26 -4.33
C ASP A 91 -7.85 -14.57 -2.96
N CYS A 92 -8.53 -15.15 -1.97
CA CYS A 92 -8.55 -14.64 -0.60
C CYS A 92 -7.21 -14.90 0.10
N PRO A 93 -6.56 -13.90 0.73
CA PRO A 93 -5.37 -14.11 1.56
C PRO A 93 -5.61 -15.15 2.66
N LEU A 94 -4.65 -16.05 2.88
CA LEU A 94 -4.68 -17.05 3.96
C LEU A 94 -4.50 -16.41 5.33
N GLU A 95 -3.70 -15.34 5.39
CA GLU A 95 -3.54 -14.50 6.57
C GLU A 95 -4.40 -13.24 6.42
N GLU A 96 -4.97 -12.77 7.53
CA GLU A 96 -5.83 -11.58 7.51
C GLU A 96 -5.01 -10.33 7.16
N VAL A 97 -5.40 -9.66 6.07
CA VAL A 97 -4.84 -8.37 5.66
C VAL A 97 -5.88 -7.29 5.91
N LEU A 98 -5.63 -6.44 6.92
CA LEU A 98 -6.57 -5.43 7.39
C LEU A 98 -5.97 -4.03 7.32
N ILE A 99 -6.80 -3.03 7.00
CA ILE A 99 -6.45 -1.61 7.15
C ILE A 99 -6.65 -1.27 8.63
N ALA A 100 -5.56 -1.30 9.40
CA ALA A 100 -5.62 -1.13 10.86
C ALA A 100 -5.95 0.32 11.27
N ASN A 101 -5.51 1.28 10.47
CA ASN A 101 -5.78 2.69 10.65
C ASN A 101 -5.77 3.40 9.28
N CYS A 102 -6.54 4.47 9.14
CA CYS A 102 -6.58 5.31 7.95
C CYS A 102 -6.99 6.74 8.31
N GLY A 103 -6.65 7.69 7.46
CA GLY A 103 -6.94 9.10 7.65
C GLY A 103 -6.52 9.94 6.45
N GLU A 104 -6.65 11.26 6.60
CA GLU A 104 -6.17 12.24 5.64
C GLU A 104 -4.98 12.98 6.25
N LEU A 105 -3.85 13.01 5.52
CA LEU A 105 -2.67 13.77 5.92
C LEU A 105 -2.85 15.23 5.51
N GLN A 106 -2.74 16.13 6.48
CA GLN A 106 -2.73 17.57 6.23
C GLN A 106 -1.36 18.03 5.72
N GLU A 107 -1.34 19.21 5.10
CA GLU A 107 -0.08 19.80 4.63
C GLU A 107 0.90 20.01 5.79
N GLY A 108 2.10 19.46 5.65
CA GLY A 108 3.15 19.54 6.66
C GLY A 108 3.12 18.42 7.71
N GLU A 109 2.14 17.52 7.68
CA GLU A 109 2.16 16.31 8.51
C GLU A 109 3.14 15.27 7.94
N GLU A 110 3.73 14.47 8.83
CA GLU A 110 4.61 13.37 8.45
C GLU A 110 3.82 12.23 7.82
N ASP A 111 4.38 11.59 6.79
CA ASP A 111 3.72 10.50 6.07
C ASP A 111 3.72 9.16 6.83
N GLY A 112 4.49 9.07 7.93
CA GLY A 112 4.59 7.89 8.79
C GLY A 112 5.27 6.68 8.13
N VAL A 113 5.98 6.88 7.02
CA VAL A 113 6.68 5.78 6.32
C VAL A 113 8.01 5.47 6.98
N ALA A 114 8.71 6.49 7.48
CA ALA A 114 9.84 6.34 8.38
C ALA A 114 9.36 5.96 9.78
N GLY A 115 10.03 5.00 10.42
CA GLY A 115 9.67 4.58 11.79
C GLY A 115 8.32 3.85 11.89
N LEU A 116 7.89 3.18 10.82
CA LEU A 116 6.62 2.45 10.73
C LEU A 116 6.38 1.47 11.91
N PHE A 117 7.45 0.92 12.50
CA PHE A 117 7.37 -0.01 13.63
C PHE A 117 7.62 0.65 14.99
N SER A 118 7.84 1.97 15.04
CA SER A 118 8.21 2.71 16.25
C SER A 118 9.38 2.06 17.00
N ASP A 119 10.27 1.42 16.26
CA ASP A 119 11.38 0.62 16.77
C ASP A 119 12.65 1.45 16.98
N GLY A 120 12.64 2.71 16.55
CA GLY A 120 13.77 3.64 16.61
C GLY A 120 14.55 3.74 15.31
N ASP A 121 14.18 2.96 14.28
CA ASP A 121 14.69 3.16 12.92
C ASP A 121 14.01 4.37 12.28
N LEU A 122 14.82 5.34 11.85
CA LEU A 122 14.33 6.58 11.24
C LEU A 122 14.31 6.51 9.71
N TYR A 123 14.70 5.37 9.13
CA TYR A 123 14.69 5.18 7.69
C TYR A 123 13.39 4.48 7.25
N PRO A 124 12.86 4.80 6.07
CA PRO A 124 11.76 4.05 5.50
C PRO A 124 12.23 2.63 5.13
N ASP A 125 11.34 1.66 5.29
CA ASP A 125 11.60 0.26 4.92
C ASP A 125 11.96 0.10 3.43
N TRP A 126 11.49 1.02 2.58
CA TRP A 126 11.83 1.07 1.16
C TRP A 126 12.56 2.38 0.82
N PRO A 127 13.81 2.32 0.33
CA PRO A 127 14.59 3.50 -0.04
C PRO A 127 13.90 4.42 -1.07
N GLU A 128 13.06 3.86 -1.94
CA GLU A 128 12.29 4.64 -2.92
C GLU A 128 11.33 5.63 -2.27
N ASP A 129 10.89 5.35 -1.03
CA ASP A 129 10.01 6.18 -0.25
C ASP A 129 10.74 7.32 0.49
N LEU A 130 12.06 7.47 0.33
CA LEU A 130 12.76 8.69 0.77
C LEU A 130 12.32 9.90 -0.07
N ASP A 131 11.98 11.00 0.60
CA ASP A 131 11.68 12.29 -0.04
C ASP A 131 12.90 12.82 -0.78
N ASP A 132 13.98 13.01 -0.05
CA ASP A 132 15.28 13.40 -0.61
C ASP A 132 16.13 12.15 -0.78
N LYS A 133 16.58 11.90 -2.01
CA LYS A 133 17.52 10.82 -2.34
C LYS A 133 18.91 11.40 -2.48
N PRO A 134 19.78 11.27 -1.46
CA PRO A 134 21.10 11.90 -1.51
C PRO A 134 21.93 11.25 -2.62
N ALA A 135 22.59 12.06 -3.43
CA ALA A 135 23.51 11.56 -4.45
C ALA A 135 24.82 11.04 -3.82
N ASP A 136 25.13 11.48 -2.59
CA ASP A 136 26.34 11.13 -1.88
C ASP A 136 26.25 9.70 -1.30
N CYS A 137 27.15 8.84 -1.76
CA CYS A 137 27.28 7.48 -1.25
C CYS A 137 27.61 7.43 0.25
N ALA A 138 28.28 8.44 0.80
CA ALA A 138 28.62 8.46 2.23
C ALA A 138 27.36 8.46 3.11
N TRP A 139 26.30 9.16 2.69
CA TRP A 139 25.02 9.14 3.39
C TRP A 139 24.38 7.76 3.39
N TRP A 140 24.38 7.08 2.23
CA TRP A 140 23.84 5.72 2.10
C TRP A 140 24.59 4.72 2.95
N ILE A 141 25.92 4.80 3.00
CA ILE A 141 26.75 3.95 3.85
C ILE A 141 26.39 4.19 5.32
N ALA A 142 26.29 5.46 5.75
CA ALA A 142 25.92 5.79 7.12
C ALA A 142 24.51 5.28 7.50
N ALA A 143 23.54 5.39 6.59
CA ALA A 143 22.19 4.87 6.79
C ALA A 143 22.19 3.34 6.98
N VAL A 144 22.87 2.62 6.08
CA VAL A 144 22.99 1.15 6.17
C VAL A 144 23.72 0.72 7.44
N GLU A 145 24.78 1.43 7.85
CA GLU A 145 25.49 1.15 9.09
C GLU A 145 24.61 1.36 10.33
N ALA A 146 23.78 2.41 10.34
CA ALA A 146 22.83 2.67 11.41
C ALA A 146 21.78 1.53 11.52
N ILE A 147 21.16 1.15 10.40
CA ILE A 147 20.17 0.05 10.34
C ILE A 147 20.81 -1.27 10.78
N LYS A 148 22.02 -1.57 10.30
CA LYS A 148 22.79 -2.75 10.70
C LYS A 148 23.10 -2.75 12.20
N SER A 149 23.50 -1.61 12.76
CA SER A 149 23.76 -1.48 14.20
C SER A 149 22.50 -1.80 15.01
N PHE A 150 21.35 -1.29 14.57
CA PHE A 150 20.06 -1.59 15.18
C PHE A 150 19.73 -3.09 15.11
N GLY A 151 19.91 -3.73 13.94
CA GLY A 151 19.73 -5.18 13.77
C GLY A 151 20.63 -6.00 14.71
N ASN A 152 21.89 -5.60 14.89
CA ASN A 152 22.81 -6.25 15.84
C ASN A 152 22.32 -6.15 17.28
N ASP A 153 21.72 -5.03 17.67
CA ASP A 153 21.22 -4.84 19.02
C ASP A 153 19.94 -5.66 19.28
N CYS A 154 19.06 -5.77 18.29
CA CYS A 154 17.95 -6.73 18.33
C CYS A 154 18.44 -8.18 18.47
N PHE A 155 19.48 -8.55 17.72
CA PHE A 155 20.07 -9.89 17.79
C PHE A 155 20.63 -10.20 19.19
N LYS A 156 21.38 -9.26 19.78
CA LYS A 156 21.91 -9.40 21.16
C LYS A 156 20.81 -9.52 22.21
N LYS A 157 19.64 -8.90 21.98
CA LYS A 157 18.46 -8.98 22.85
C LYS A 157 17.64 -10.26 22.64
N GLY A 158 17.99 -11.09 21.65
CA GLY A 158 17.28 -12.33 21.32
C GLY A 158 16.07 -12.14 20.40
N ASP A 159 15.83 -10.93 19.88
CA ASP A 159 14.78 -10.67 18.88
C ASP A 159 15.31 -10.95 17.47
N TYR A 160 15.40 -12.23 17.14
CA TYR A 160 15.94 -12.69 15.87
C TYR A 160 15.07 -12.31 14.67
N LYS A 161 13.75 -12.17 14.87
CA LYS A 161 12.82 -11.79 13.80
C LYS A 161 13.05 -10.34 13.38
N MET A 162 13.18 -9.44 14.36
CA MET A 162 13.50 -8.04 14.07
C MET A 162 14.92 -7.88 13.54
N ALA A 163 15.89 -8.61 14.10
CA ALA A 163 17.27 -8.59 13.60
C ALA A 163 17.34 -8.98 12.12
N LEU A 164 16.67 -10.07 11.74
CA LEU A 164 16.64 -10.53 10.34
C LEU A 164 15.98 -9.52 9.41
N ARG A 165 14.95 -8.81 9.87
CA ARG A 165 14.28 -7.78 9.07
C ARG A 165 15.20 -6.60 8.73
N LYS A 166 16.13 -6.28 9.63
CA LYS A 166 17.02 -5.11 9.52
C LYS A 166 18.30 -5.41 8.74
N TYR A 167 18.66 -6.68 8.54
CA TYR A 167 19.79 -7.10 7.71
C TYR A 167 19.40 -7.25 6.25
#